data_AF-A0A9W4KFK2-F1
#
_entry.id   AF-A0A9W4KFK2-F1
#
_cell.length_a   1.000
_cell.length_b   1.000
_cell.length_c   1.000
_cell.angle_alpha   90.00
_cell.angle_beta   90.00
_cell.angle_gamma   90.00
#
_symmetry.space_group_name_H-M   'P 1'
#
loop_
_entity.id
_entity.type
_entity.pdbx_description
1 polymer ?
#
loop_
_entity_poly.entity_id
_entity_poly.type
_entity_poly.pdbx_seq_one_letter_code
_entity_poly.pdbx_strand_id
1 'polypeptide(L)'
;MHILAKVAGGEVDEHYDVLQAFFAEGADGSGLVMTFQRQLSADEPWNGDPSTDDYFNNSYCITLGSEVTIYGGLEQVSFVDSQGCFYFSDHAAADLGTGRQLVVNFEVSGQDLQLFQQFLREAVTWGVPSQIPQLDGLAFESSIMEVSNTQPNEPEEGIKARNHRGGYPKLEFLSQEQLVPEGGTPPDDVAGSSEPSLEDIEYLSNLTPSQQKICDSLRGLGWINTDICNFLIQLENKREHTRAELRMKGQSETDIQKLEDICKTDMTDFSHLLRSGANRALEEYQTELYLLHENKRQRRIMLNEE
;
A
#
# COMPACT_ATOMS: atom_id res chain seq x y z
N MET A 1 -17.13 -16.74 11.69
CA MET A 1 -17.62 -15.35 11.65
C MET A 1 -18.51 -15.15 10.44
N HIS A 2 -19.45 -14.21 10.48
CA HIS A 2 -20.34 -13.89 9.36
C HIS A 2 -20.51 -12.36 9.26
N ILE A 3 -20.30 -11.80 8.07
CA ILE A 3 -20.35 -10.36 7.83
C ILE A 3 -21.10 -10.02 6.54
N LEU A 4 -21.40 -8.73 6.39
CA LEU A 4 -21.99 -8.14 5.19
C LEU A 4 -21.00 -7.12 4.62
N ALA A 5 -20.49 -7.37 3.41
CA ALA A 5 -19.58 -6.47 2.72
C ALA A 5 -20.36 -5.52 1.80
N LYS A 6 -20.12 -4.22 1.94
CA LYS A 6 -20.74 -3.15 1.13
C LYS A 6 -19.78 -2.54 0.13
N VAL A 7 -18.51 -2.90 0.20
CA VAL A 7 -17.48 -2.58 -0.78
C VAL A 7 -16.73 -3.87 -1.08
N ALA A 8 -16.45 -4.09 -2.37
CA ALA A 8 -15.53 -5.10 -2.83
C ALA A 8 -14.88 -4.60 -4.11
N GLY A 9 -13.65 -5.01 -4.36
CA GLY A 9 -12.97 -4.68 -5.60
C GLY A 9 -11.57 -5.26 -5.65
N GLY A 10 -10.84 -4.81 -6.65
CA GLY A 10 -9.43 -5.09 -6.77
C GLY A 10 -8.76 -4.04 -7.63
N GLU A 11 -7.49 -3.81 -7.35
CA GLU A 11 -6.69 -2.84 -8.07
C GLU A 11 -5.23 -3.28 -8.19
N VAL A 12 -4.59 -2.79 -9.23
CA VAL A 12 -3.15 -2.83 -9.41
C VAL A 12 -2.65 -1.48 -8.91
N ASP A 13 -1.97 -1.49 -7.78
CA ASP A 13 -1.31 -0.30 -7.26
C ASP A 13 0.17 -0.35 -7.64
N GLU A 14 0.50 0.27 -8.77
CA GLU A 14 1.88 0.39 -9.26
C GLU A 14 2.75 1.25 -8.32
N HIS A 15 2.15 2.11 -7.49
CA HIS A 15 2.89 2.95 -6.55
C HIS A 15 3.40 2.14 -5.36
N TYR A 16 2.58 1.22 -4.85
CA TYR A 16 2.95 0.30 -3.77
C TYR A 16 3.44 -1.05 -4.28
N ASP A 17 3.51 -1.25 -5.60
CA ASP A 17 3.97 -2.49 -6.24
C ASP A 17 3.12 -3.69 -5.81
N VAL A 18 1.80 -3.51 -5.67
CA VAL A 18 0.89 -4.55 -5.21
C VAL A 18 -0.29 -4.77 -6.14
N LEU A 19 -0.62 -6.04 -6.37
CA LEU A 19 -1.93 -6.44 -6.84
C LEU A 19 -2.76 -6.76 -5.61
N GLN A 20 -3.93 -6.13 -5.49
CA GLN A 20 -4.79 -6.34 -4.33
C GLN A 20 -6.24 -6.63 -4.67
N ALA A 21 -6.85 -7.47 -3.85
CA ALA A 21 -8.28 -7.68 -3.78
C ALA A 21 -8.76 -7.33 -2.37
N PHE A 22 -9.90 -6.65 -2.26
CA PHE A 22 -10.39 -6.21 -0.95
C PHE A 22 -11.90 -6.27 -0.83
N PHE A 23 -12.37 -6.32 0.41
CA PHE A 23 -13.76 -6.04 0.77
C PHE A 23 -13.85 -5.35 2.13
N ALA A 24 -14.94 -4.62 2.36
CA ALA A 24 -15.20 -3.92 3.62
C ALA A 24 -16.68 -3.98 4.03
N GLU A 25 -16.94 -3.98 5.35
CA GLU A 25 -18.30 -3.94 5.90
C GLU A 25 -19.00 -2.59 5.62
N GLY A 26 -18.29 -1.49 5.81
CA GLY A 26 -18.77 -0.14 5.57
C GLY A 26 -18.61 0.28 4.11
N ALA A 27 -19.58 1.02 3.59
CA ALA A 27 -19.51 1.62 2.24
C ALA A 27 -18.40 2.69 2.12
N ASP A 28 -17.96 3.22 3.26
CA ASP A 28 -16.88 4.19 3.43
C ASP A 28 -15.55 3.54 3.83
N GLY A 29 -15.47 2.20 3.81
CA GLY A 29 -14.30 1.45 4.29
C GLY A 29 -14.22 1.34 5.82
N SER A 30 -15.27 1.73 6.56
CA SER A 30 -15.34 1.50 8.00
C SER A 30 -15.68 0.03 8.34
N GLY A 31 -15.45 -0.35 9.60
CA GLY A 31 -15.67 -1.73 10.08
C GLY A 31 -14.52 -2.65 9.68
N LEU A 32 -14.81 -3.95 9.52
CA LEU A 32 -13.80 -4.89 9.04
C LEU A 32 -13.47 -4.61 7.58
N VAL A 33 -12.18 -4.39 7.30
CA VAL A 33 -11.61 -4.33 5.96
C VAL A 33 -10.62 -5.48 5.84
N MET A 34 -10.80 -6.34 4.83
CA MET A 34 -9.87 -7.42 4.55
C MET A 34 -9.30 -7.23 3.15
N THR A 35 -7.97 -7.30 3.06
CA THR A 35 -7.24 -7.15 1.81
C THR A 35 -6.33 -8.36 1.59
N PHE A 36 -6.28 -8.85 0.36
CA PHE A 36 -5.38 -9.89 -0.11
C PHE A 36 -4.42 -9.25 -1.10
N GLN A 37 -3.12 -9.30 -0.83
CA GLN A 37 -2.13 -8.58 -1.61
C GLN A 37 -1.02 -9.51 -2.04
N ARG A 38 -0.49 -9.31 -3.25
CA ARG A 38 0.81 -9.85 -3.64
C ARG A 38 1.64 -8.75 -4.28
N GLN A 39 2.95 -8.91 -4.25
CA GLN A 39 3.84 -8.01 -4.96
C GLN A 39 3.70 -8.18 -6.48
N LEU A 40 3.75 -7.08 -7.24
CA LEU A 40 3.69 -7.08 -8.70
C LEU A 40 5.04 -7.42 -9.33
N SER A 41 6.12 -6.78 -8.84
CA SER A 41 7.48 -6.92 -9.40
C SER A 41 8.24 -8.16 -8.95
N ALA A 42 7.68 -8.96 -8.04
CA ALA A 42 8.32 -10.20 -7.61
C ALA A 42 8.37 -11.19 -8.79
N ASP A 43 9.55 -11.79 -9.01
CA ASP A 43 9.81 -12.74 -10.09
C ASP A 43 8.81 -13.92 -10.07
N GLU A 44 8.69 -14.62 -11.22
CA GLU A 44 7.84 -15.81 -11.45
C GLU A 44 7.83 -16.83 -10.27
N PRO A 45 6.75 -17.63 -10.12
CA PRO A 45 6.39 -18.30 -8.86
C PRO A 45 7.54 -18.96 -8.12
N TRP A 46 7.54 -18.75 -6.81
CA TRP A 46 8.62 -19.12 -5.89
C TRP A 46 9.23 -20.49 -6.19
N ASN A 47 10.56 -20.50 -6.37
CA ASN A 47 11.36 -21.68 -6.68
C ASN A 47 12.35 -22.06 -5.55
N GLY A 48 12.18 -21.45 -4.37
CA GLY A 48 13.04 -21.65 -3.20
C GLY A 48 12.81 -22.98 -2.48
N ASP A 49 13.58 -23.22 -1.42
CA ASP A 49 13.45 -24.40 -0.55
C ASP A 49 12.34 -24.18 0.49
N PRO A 50 11.32 -25.06 0.61
CA PRO A 50 10.21 -24.88 1.56
C PRO A 50 10.62 -24.92 3.04
N SER A 51 11.88 -25.24 3.32
CA SER A 51 12.43 -25.37 4.66
C SER A 51 13.19 -24.11 5.16
N THR A 52 13.24 -23.02 4.40
CA THR A 52 13.90 -21.76 4.80
C THR A 52 12.91 -20.67 5.22
N ASP A 53 13.34 -19.77 6.12
CA ASP A 53 12.54 -18.62 6.62
C ASP A 53 12.23 -17.56 5.54
N ASP A 54 12.72 -17.73 4.30
CA ASP A 54 12.33 -16.94 3.12
C ASP A 54 10.88 -17.22 2.67
N TYR A 55 10.17 -18.13 3.34
CA TYR A 55 8.79 -18.49 3.07
C TYR A 55 7.79 -17.33 3.21
N PHE A 56 8.08 -16.37 4.10
CA PHE A 56 7.15 -15.30 4.44
C PHE A 56 7.10 -14.18 3.39
N ASN A 57 8.23 -13.78 2.80
CA ASN A 57 8.26 -12.66 1.84
C ASN A 57 7.89 -13.05 0.39
N ASN A 58 7.63 -14.33 0.13
CA ASN A 58 7.46 -14.88 -1.21
C ASN A 58 6.06 -15.41 -1.50
N SER A 59 5.06 -14.93 -0.75
CA SER A 59 3.66 -15.32 -0.91
C SER A 59 2.74 -14.11 -0.80
N TYR A 60 1.49 -14.28 -1.20
CA TYR A 60 0.47 -13.27 -0.92
C TYR A 60 0.32 -13.08 0.59
N CYS A 61 -0.09 -11.89 1.00
CA CYS A 61 -0.46 -11.60 2.37
C CYS A 61 -1.95 -11.22 2.49
N ILE A 62 -2.44 -11.34 3.71
CA ILE A 62 -3.80 -11.00 4.13
C ILE A 62 -3.66 -9.97 5.23
N THR A 63 -4.34 -8.84 5.08
CA THR A 63 -4.35 -7.77 6.08
C THR A 63 -5.78 -7.46 6.53
N LEU A 64 -5.91 -7.04 7.78
CA LEU A 64 -7.20 -6.70 8.39
C LEU A 64 -7.17 -5.30 9.00
N GLY A 65 -7.29 -4.26 8.17
CA GLY A 65 -7.53 -2.84 8.52
C GLY A 65 -6.55 -2.10 9.46
N SER A 66 -5.92 -2.77 10.42
CA SER A 66 -5.13 -2.16 11.48
C SER A 66 -4.15 -3.18 12.09
N GLU A 67 -2.94 -3.28 11.53
CA GLU A 67 -1.73 -3.82 12.21
C GLU A 67 -1.42 -5.33 12.08
N VAL A 68 -2.35 -6.18 11.62
CA VAL A 68 -2.05 -7.62 11.41
C VAL A 68 -1.89 -7.95 9.92
N THR A 69 -0.69 -8.43 9.57
CA THR A 69 -0.36 -8.96 8.24
C THR A 69 0.02 -10.42 8.38
N ILE A 70 -0.61 -11.28 7.59
CA ILE A 70 -0.31 -12.72 7.56
C ILE A 70 0.04 -13.13 6.15
N TYR A 71 1.11 -13.89 5.99
CA TYR A 71 1.51 -14.43 4.70
C TYR A 71 0.92 -15.81 4.48
N GLY A 72 0.17 -15.96 3.39
CA GLY A 72 -0.63 -17.15 3.10
C GLY A 72 -1.73 -17.40 4.14
N GLY A 73 -1.97 -18.68 4.44
CA GLY A 73 -2.89 -19.10 5.51
C GLY A 73 -4.36 -19.20 5.11
N LEU A 74 -4.72 -18.86 3.87
CA LEU A 74 -6.01 -19.20 3.28
C LEU A 74 -5.97 -20.64 2.79
N GLU A 75 -6.84 -21.50 3.31
CA GLU A 75 -6.92 -22.91 2.94
C GLU A 75 -7.92 -23.14 1.79
N GLN A 76 -9.05 -22.44 1.83
CA GLN A 76 -10.11 -22.56 0.83
C GLN A 76 -10.91 -21.27 0.69
N VAL A 77 -11.33 -20.98 -0.53
CA VAL A 77 -12.35 -19.99 -0.85
C VAL A 77 -13.43 -20.65 -1.70
N SER A 78 -14.69 -20.44 -1.32
CA SER A 78 -15.83 -20.86 -2.13
C SER A 78 -16.83 -19.73 -2.30
N PHE A 79 -17.41 -19.62 -3.49
CA PHE A 79 -18.50 -18.69 -3.76
C PHE A 79 -19.76 -19.43 -4.19
N VAL A 80 -20.91 -18.96 -3.67
CA VAL A 80 -22.24 -19.31 -4.13
C VAL A 80 -23.01 -18.01 -4.29
N ASP A 81 -23.36 -17.66 -5.53
CA ASP A 81 -23.96 -16.36 -5.88
C ASP A 81 -23.15 -15.17 -5.32
N SER A 82 -23.75 -14.39 -4.42
CA SER A 82 -23.12 -13.24 -3.76
C SER A 82 -22.57 -13.56 -2.38
N GLN A 83 -22.43 -14.83 -2.01
CA GLN A 83 -21.85 -15.24 -0.74
C GLN A 83 -20.47 -15.89 -0.96
N GLY A 84 -19.45 -15.38 -0.28
CA GLY A 84 -18.13 -15.97 -0.21
C GLY A 84 -17.89 -16.64 1.15
N CYS A 85 -17.27 -17.81 1.15
CA CYS A 85 -16.81 -18.51 2.35
C CYS A 85 -15.29 -18.68 2.28
N PHE A 86 -14.60 -18.14 3.27
CA PHE A 86 -13.14 -18.14 3.40
C PHE A 86 -12.76 -19.01 4.58
N TYR A 87 -11.89 -20.00 4.35
CA TYR A 87 -11.37 -20.89 5.37
C TYR A 87 -9.90 -20.60 5.61
N PHE A 88 -9.55 -20.33 6.86
CA PHE A 88 -8.19 -20.02 7.28
C PHE A 88 -7.60 -21.17 8.10
N SER A 89 -6.27 -21.30 8.02
CA SER A 89 -5.51 -22.17 8.91
C SER A 89 -5.70 -21.74 10.37
N ASP A 90 -5.46 -22.64 11.32
CA ASP A 90 -5.64 -22.34 12.75
C ASP A 90 -4.81 -21.14 13.21
N HIS A 91 -3.59 -21.01 12.68
CA HIS A 91 -2.70 -19.87 12.97
C HIS A 91 -3.25 -18.57 12.38
N ALA A 92 -3.58 -18.56 11.09
CA ALA A 92 -4.09 -17.36 10.43
C ALA A 92 -5.43 -16.91 11.04
N ALA A 93 -6.31 -17.86 11.39
CA ALA A 93 -7.57 -17.59 12.06
C ALA A 93 -7.40 -16.97 13.45
N ALA A 94 -6.39 -17.41 14.21
CA ALA A 94 -6.10 -16.90 15.55
C ALA A 94 -5.60 -15.45 15.48
N ASP A 95 -4.67 -15.17 14.57
CA ASP A 95 -4.07 -13.85 14.39
C ASP A 95 -5.06 -12.84 13.79
N LEU A 96 -5.87 -13.25 12.81
CA LEU A 96 -6.91 -12.39 12.22
C LEU A 96 -8.12 -12.19 13.13
N GLY A 97 -8.29 -13.01 14.17
CA GLY A 97 -9.47 -12.97 15.04
C GLY A 97 -10.80 -13.31 14.36
N THR A 98 -10.77 -13.88 13.15
CA THR A 98 -11.97 -14.20 12.33
C THR A 98 -12.57 -15.57 12.65
N GLY A 99 -11.80 -16.42 13.35
CA GLY A 99 -12.05 -17.86 13.44
C GLY A 99 -11.79 -18.57 12.12
N ARG A 100 -11.78 -19.91 12.12
CA ARG A 100 -11.40 -20.71 10.94
C ARG A 100 -12.25 -20.47 9.69
N GLN A 101 -13.47 -19.96 9.85
CA GLN A 101 -14.38 -19.71 8.75
C GLN A 101 -14.91 -18.29 8.84
N LEU A 102 -14.75 -17.52 7.75
CA LEU A 102 -15.40 -16.24 7.53
C LEU A 102 -16.39 -16.39 6.37
N VAL A 103 -17.66 -16.13 6.66
CA VAL A 103 -18.71 -16.06 5.64
C VAL A 103 -19.01 -14.60 5.36
N VAL A 104 -19.02 -14.20 4.09
CA VAL A 104 -19.22 -12.82 3.63
C VAL A 104 -20.38 -12.79 2.67
N ASN A 105 -21.44 -12.05 3.00
CA ASN A 105 -22.46 -11.69 2.02
C ASN A 105 -22.05 -10.39 1.34
N PHE A 106 -21.96 -10.39 0.02
CA PHE A 106 -21.59 -9.24 -0.77
C PHE A 106 -22.85 -8.48 -1.20
N GLU A 107 -23.06 -7.29 -0.64
CA GLU A 107 -24.08 -6.32 -1.03
C GLU A 107 -23.45 -5.25 -1.93
N VAL A 108 -22.87 -5.69 -3.03
CA VAL A 108 -22.20 -4.85 -4.03
C VAL A 108 -22.76 -5.15 -5.42
N SER A 109 -22.36 -4.37 -6.43
CA SER A 109 -22.76 -4.67 -7.80
C SER A 109 -22.14 -6.00 -8.27
N GLY A 110 -22.79 -6.68 -9.22
CA GLY A 110 -22.22 -7.91 -9.80
C GLY A 110 -20.85 -7.67 -10.46
N GLN A 111 -20.61 -6.47 -10.99
CA GLN A 111 -19.33 -6.07 -11.57
C GLN A 111 -18.23 -5.96 -10.51
N ASP A 112 -18.52 -5.32 -9.36
CA ASP A 112 -17.56 -5.18 -8.27
C ASP A 112 -17.21 -6.54 -7.66
N LEU A 113 -18.22 -7.41 -7.53
CA LEU A 113 -18.00 -8.79 -7.06
C LEU A 113 -17.13 -9.59 -8.04
N GLN A 114 -17.36 -9.46 -9.36
CA GLN A 114 -16.53 -10.11 -10.37
C GLN A 114 -15.09 -9.59 -10.34
N LEU A 115 -14.92 -8.27 -10.22
CA LEU A 115 -13.59 -7.64 -10.11
C LEU A 115 -12.85 -8.14 -8.88
N PHE A 116 -13.50 -8.17 -7.72
CA PHE A 116 -12.95 -8.74 -6.50
C PHE A 116 -12.54 -10.21 -6.69
N GLN A 117 -13.43 -11.05 -7.24
CA GLN A 117 -13.15 -12.47 -7.46
C GLN A 117 -11.96 -12.70 -8.40
N GLN A 118 -11.83 -11.89 -9.46
CA GLN A 118 -10.70 -11.93 -10.37
C GLN A 118 -9.39 -11.61 -9.65
N PHE A 119 -9.33 -10.44 -9.00
CA PHE A 119 -8.13 -9.99 -8.30
C PHE A 119 -7.76 -10.90 -7.14
N LEU A 120 -8.76 -11.43 -6.41
CA LEU A 120 -8.53 -12.37 -5.33
C LEU A 120 -7.80 -13.59 -5.84
N ARG A 121 -8.26 -14.17 -6.95
CA ARG A 121 -7.59 -15.31 -7.59
C ARG A 121 -6.16 -14.95 -7.98
N GLU A 122 -5.95 -13.83 -8.67
CA GLU A 122 -4.63 -13.41 -9.12
C GLU A 122 -3.66 -13.14 -7.95
N ALA A 123 -4.18 -12.69 -6.80
CA ALA A 123 -3.39 -12.52 -5.58
C ALA A 123 -3.05 -13.88 -4.96
N VAL A 124 -4.05 -14.70 -4.62
CA VAL A 124 -3.86 -15.88 -3.76
C VAL A 124 -3.32 -17.12 -4.48
N THR A 125 -3.27 -17.09 -5.82
CA THR A 125 -2.63 -18.15 -6.62
C THR A 125 -1.15 -17.89 -6.89
N TRP A 126 -0.61 -16.79 -6.36
CA TRP A 126 0.79 -16.44 -6.47
C TRP A 126 1.55 -16.80 -5.19
N GLY A 127 2.80 -17.22 -5.34
CA GLY A 127 3.70 -17.54 -4.23
C GLY A 127 3.89 -19.04 -4.02
N VAL A 128 4.05 -19.43 -2.76
CA VAL A 128 4.45 -20.80 -2.40
C VAL A 128 3.32 -21.80 -2.72
N PRO A 129 3.56 -22.87 -3.50
CA PRO A 129 2.50 -23.79 -3.93
C PRO A 129 1.68 -24.43 -2.81
N SER A 130 2.26 -24.62 -1.61
CA SER A 130 1.54 -25.19 -0.46
C SER A 130 0.57 -24.21 0.23
N GLN A 131 0.62 -22.93 -0.12
CA GLN A 131 -0.26 -21.88 0.44
C GLN A 131 -1.34 -21.43 -0.55
N ILE A 132 -1.32 -21.96 -1.77
CA ILE A 132 -2.36 -21.71 -2.75
C ILE A 132 -3.65 -22.37 -2.25
N PRO A 133 -4.70 -21.60 -1.95
CA PRO A 133 -5.95 -22.14 -1.44
C PRO A 133 -6.67 -22.95 -2.51
N GLN A 134 -7.57 -23.83 -2.07
CA GLN A 134 -8.58 -24.39 -2.95
C GLN A 134 -9.58 -23.30 -3.34
N LEU A 135 -9.89 -23.17 -4.63
CA LEU A 135 -10.76 -22.12 -5.15
C LEU A 135 -11.96 -22.74 -5.86
N ASP A 136 -13.16 -22.52 -5.31
CA ASP A 136 -14.41 -23.05 -5.84
C ASP A 136 -15.42 -21.91 -6.14
N GLY A 137 -16.14 -22.02 -7.26
CA GLY A 137 -17.29 -21.14 -7.53
C GLY A 137 -16.98 -19.67 -7.89
N LEU A 138 -15.71 -19.31 -8.10
CA LEU A 138 -15.33 -17.99 -8.66
C LEU A 138 -15.90 -17.85 -10.08
N ALA A 139 -16.45 -16.68 -10.40
CA ALA A 139 -16.97 -16.39 -11.73
C ALA A 139 -15.83 -16.35 -12.76
N PHE A 140 -15.98 -17.07 -13.86
CA PHE A 140 -15.02 -17.10 -14.96
C PHE A 140 -15.62 -16.40 -16.19
N GLU A 141 -15.14 -15.21 -16.51
CA GLU A 141 -15.16 -14.73 -17.90
C GLU A 141 -13.73 -14.77 -18.45
N SER A 142 -13.44 -15.82 -19.21
CA SER A 142 -12.24 -15.94 -20.01
C SER A 142 -12.39 -15.14 -21.30
N SER A 143 -12.22 -13.82 -21.29
CA SER A 143 -12.03 -13.04 -22.53
C SER A 143 -11.68 -11.58 -22.23
N ILE A 144 -10.41 -11.16 -22.39
CA ILE A 144 -9.98 -10.06 -23.27
C ILE A 144 -8.51 -10.30 -23.67
N MET A 145 -8.28 -11.30 -24.52
CA MET A 145 -7.17 -11.30 -25.49
C MET A 145 -7.69 -11.86 -26.82
N GLU A 146 -8.85 -11.37 -27.28
CA GLU A 146 -9.13 -11.33 -28.71
C GLU A 146 -8.70 -9.98 -29.25
N VAL A 147 -7.57 -10.04 -29.96
CA VAL A 147 -6.98 -9.00 -30.77
C VAL A 147 -8.03 -8.37 -31.69
N SER A 148 -8.56 -7.21 -31.32
CA SER A 148 -9.17 -6.28 -32.25
C SER A 148 -8.06 -5.41 -32.83
N ASN A 149 -7.42 -5.94 -33.87
CA ASN A 149 -6.52 -5.22 -34.75
C ASN A 149 -7.31 -4.13 -35.48
N THR A 150 -7.37 -2.92 -34.92
CA THR A 150 -7.72 -1.71 -35.65
C THR A 150 -6.86 -0.55 -35.16
N GLN A 151 -5.86 -0.21 -35.97
CA GLN A 151 -5.16 1.08 -35.89
C GLN A 151 -6.15 2.24 -35.88
N PRO A 152 -5.94 3.29 -35.08
CA PRO A 152 -6.44 4.61 -35.40
C PRO A 152 -5.38 5.37 -36.20
N ASN A 153 -5.79 5.84 -37.37
CA ASN A 153 -5.08 6.86 -38.13
C ASN A 153 -5.08 8.19 -37.37
N GLU A 154 -3.94 8.86 -37.33
CA GLU A 154 -3.86 10.33 -37.33
C GLU A 154 -3.43 10.79 -38.74
N PRO A 155 -3.53 12.09 -39.13
CA PRO A 155 -4.07 13.26 -38.40
C PRO A 155 -5.03 14.13 -39.29
N GLU A 156 -5.63 15.19 -38.73
CA GLU A 156 -5.51 16.59 -39.21
C GLU A 156 -6.58 17.56 -38.65
N GLU A 157 -6.07 18.67 -38.11
CA GLU A 157 -6.56 20.06 -38.15
C GLU A 157 -8.01 20.41 -37.73
N GLY A 158 -8.14 20.77 -36.44
CA GLY A 158 -8.49 22.12 -35.96
C GLY A 158 -9.71 22.87 -36.52
N ILE A 159 -10.67 23.22 -35.64
CA ILE A 159 -11.18 24.59 -35.49
C ILE A 159 -11.47 24.90 -33.99
N LYS A 160 -10.96 26.08 -33.63
CA LYS A 160 -10.82 26.81 -32.36
C LYS A 160 -12.11 27.12 -31.55
N ALA A 161 -12.04 26.82 -30.26
CA ALA A 161 -12.18 27.68 -29.07
C ALA A 161 -13.14 28.90 -29.04
N ARG A 162 -13.89 29.04 -27.93
CA ARG A 162 -13.85 30.26 -27.11
C ARG A 162 -14.16 30.03 -25.61
N ASN A 163 -13.20 30.45 -24.79
CA ASN A 163 -13.13 30.47 -23.32
C ASN A 163 -14.15 31.43 -22.66
N HIS A 164 -14.40 31.25 -21.35
CA HIS A 164 -14.11 32.28 -20.31
C HIS A 164 -14.36 31.78 -18.86
N ARG A 165 -13.35 31.17 -18.24
CA ARG A 165 -12.75 31.65 -16.97
C ARG A 165 -11.54 30.78 -16.65
N GLY A 166 -10.36 31.34 -16.92
CA GLY A 166 -9.10 30.81 -16.44
C GLY A 166 -8.95 31.06 -14.95
N GLY A 167 -8.37 30.08 -14.28
CA GLY A 167 -8.02 30.06 -12.88
C GLY A 167 -7.85 28.61 -12.49
N TYR A 168 -6.60 28.16 -12.34
CA TYR A 168 -6.34 27.00 -11.48
C TYR A 168 -7.09 27.25 -10.15
N PRO A 169 -7.67 26.24 -9.48
CA PRO A 169 -8.08 26.42 -8.11
C PRO A 169 -6.82 26.81 -7.34
N LYS A 170 -6.71 28.11 -7.07
CA LYS A 170 -5.72 28.66 -6.16
C LYS A 170 -6.18 28.15 -4.81
N LEU A 171 -5.59 27.05 -4.36
CA LEU A 171 -5.75 26.59 -3.00
C LEU A 171 -5.28 27.75 -2.11
N GLU A 172 -6.24 28.43 -1.49
CA GLU A 172 -5.95 29.43 -0.48
C GLU A 172 -5.51 28.68 0.77
N PHE A 173 -4.26 28.90 1.16
CA PHE A 173 -3.76 28.49 2.47
C PHE A 173 -4.57 29.21 3.55
N LEU A 174 -5.25 28.44 4.39
CA LEU A 174 -5.79 28.94 5.65
C LEU A 174 -4.61 29.16 6.60
N SER A 175 -4.47 30.37 7.15
CA SER A 175 -3.47 30.65 8.18
C SER A 175 -3.86 29.98 9.49
N GLN A 176 -2.88 29.71 10.36
CA GLN A 176 -3.04 29.06 11.67
C GLN A 176 -4.05 29.78 12.60
N GLU A 177 -4.34 31.06 12.32
CA GLU A 177 -5.30 31.90 13.05
C GLU A 177 -6.77 31.62 12.65
N GLN A 178 -7.00 30.98 11.50
CA GLN A 178 -8.33 30.69 10.95
C GLN A 178 -8.85 29.29 11.32
N LEU A 179 -8.01 28.47 11.98
CA LEU A 179 -8.30 27.09 12.38
C LEU A 179 -8.50 26.93 13.89
N VAL A 180 -9.06 27.95 14.57
CA VAL A 180 -9.45 27.81 15.98
C VAL A 180 -10.94 27.46 16.05
N PRO A 181 -11.32 26.17 16.21
CA PRO A 181 -12.53 25.84 16.93
C PRO A 181 -12.31 26.12 18.41
N GLU A 182 -13.29 26.81 19.00
CA GLU A 182 -13.41 27.09 20.42
C GLU A 182 -13.12 25.86 21.29
N GLY A 183 -12.46 26.12 22.42
CA GLY A 183 -11.92 25.12 23.33
C GLY A 183 -12.86 23.96 23.66
N GLY A 184 -12.38 22.77 23.32
CA GLY A 184 -12.81 21.51 23.93
C GLY A 184 -11.56 20.68 24.19
N THR A 185 -11.32 20.34 25.46
CA THR A 185 -10.26 19.42 25.88
C THR A 185 -10.46 18.07 25.18
N PRO A 186 -9.44 17.47 24.54
CA PRO A 186 -9.55 16.09 24.09
C PRO A 186 -9.56 15.14 25.29
N PRO A 187 -10.29 14.01 25.23
CA PRO A 187 -10.20 13.00 26.27
C PRO A 187 -8.79 12.36 26.25
N ASP A 188 -8.14 12.38 27.41
CA ASP A 188 -7.07 11.45 27.75
C ASP A 188 -7.63 10.03 27.64
N ASP A 189 -7.06 9.20 26.75
CA ASP A 189 -6.88 7.75 26.89
C ASP A 189 -6.76 7.10 25.50
N VAL A 190 -5.53 6.92 25.01
CA VAL A 190 -4.86 5.62 24.76
C VAL A 190 -3.40 5.96 24.48
N ALA A 191 -2.58 6.02 25.53
CA ALA A 191 -1.13 6.00 25.39
C ALA A 191 -0.72 4.58 24.96
N GLY A 192 -0.70 4.32 23.65
CA GLY A 192 0.01 3.17 23.10
C GLY A 192 1.47 3.24 23.56
N SER A 193 1.98 2.14 24.12
CA SER A 193 3.30 2.09 24.75
C SER A 193 4.37 2.67 23.82
N SER A 194 4.94 3.81 24.20
CA SER A 194 5.92 4.56 23.42
C SER A 194 7.34 4.01 23.55
N GLU A 195 7.49 2.77 24.02
CA GLU A 195 8.80 2.12 24.16
C GLU A 195 9.18 1.48 22.82
N PRO A 196 10.31 1.89 22.22
CA PRO A 196 10.78 1.31 20.96
C PRO A 196 11.12 -0.17 21.17
N SER A 197 10.82 -0.99 20.16
CA SER A 197 11.21 -2.40 20.16
C SER A 197 12.74 -2.55 20.16
N LEU A 198 13.26 -3.71 20.56
CA LEU A 198 14.71 -3.97 20.48
C LEU A 198 15.21 -3.88 19.03
N GLU A 199 14.37 -4.26 18.07
CA GLU A 199 14.64 -4.16 16.63
C GLU A 199 14.73 -2.69 16.17
N ASP A 200 13.86 -1.82 16.66
CA ASP A 200 13.91 -0.37 16.40
C ASP A 200 15.23 0.25 16.91
N ILE A 201 15.66 -0.15 18.10
CA ILE A 201 16.89 0.36 18.72
C ILE A 201 18.12 -0.10 17.92
N GLU A 202 18.14 -1.35 17.48
CA GLU A 202 19.23 -1.90 16.67
C GLU A 202 19.31 -1.22 15.30
N TYR A 203 18.16 -1.03 14.63
CA TYR A 203 18.10 -0.34 13.34
C TYR A 203 18.61 1.11 13.44
N LEU A 204 18.12 1.89 14.41
CA LEU A 204 18.54 3.29 14.59
C LEU A 204 20.01 3.43 15.01
N SER A 205 20.64 2.36 15.51
CA SER A 205 22.06 2.35 15.87
C SER A 205 23.00 2.13 14.68
N ASN A 206 22.47 1.64 13.55
CA ASN A 206 23.24 1.28 12.35
C ASN A 206 22.94 2.20 11.14
N LEU A 207 22.44 3.41 11.38
CA LEU A 207 22.10 4.36 10.32
C LEU A 207 23.34 4.86 9.56
N THR A 208 23.22 4.97 8.24
CA THR A 208 24.16 5.70 7.40
C THR A 208 24.17 7.18 7.77
N PRO A 209 25.24 7.94 7.43
CA PRO A 209 25.30 9.37 7.71
C PRO A 209 24.14 10.18 7.11
N SER A 210 23.55 9.72 6.01
CA SER A 210 22.37 10.35 5.39
C SER A 210 21.09 10.09 6.19
N GLN A 211 20.87 8.85 6.63
CA GLN A 211 19.73 8.48 7.48
C GLN A 211 19.82 9.15 8.85
N GLN A 212 21.03 9.27 9.41
CA GLN A 212 21.23 9.95 10.68
C GLN A 212 20.75 11.42 10.63
N LYS A 213 21.03 12.14 9.53
CA LYS A 213 20.56 13.52 9.36
C LYS A 213 19.03 13.63 9.32
N ILE A 214 18.37 12.66 8.68
CA ILE A 214 16.90 12.60 8.63
C ILE A 214 16.36 12.31 10.02
N CYS A 215 16.90 11.29 10.69
CA CYS A 215 16.55 10.92 12.06
C CYS A 215 16.68 12.12 13.02
N ASP A 216 17.79 12.84 12.97
CA ASP A 216 18.01 14.03 13.81
C ASP A 216 17.00 15.14 13.50
N SER A 217 16.66 15.33 12.22
CA SER A 217 15.65 16.31 11.79
C SER A 217 14.25 15.96 12.31
N LEU A 218 13.84 14.69 12.17
CA LEU A 218 12.53 14.20 12.63
C LEU A 218 12.43 14.22 14.16
N ARG A 219 13.50 13.87 14.89
CA ARG A 219 13.57 14.05 16.36
C ARG A 219 13.36 15.50 16.76
N GLY A 220 13.96 16.44 16.02
CA GLY A 220 13.76 17.88 16.20
C GLY A 220 12.30 18.33 16.00
N LEU A 221 11.49 17.53 15.31
CA LEU A 221 10.07 17.75 15.04
C LEU A 221 9.14 16.98 15.98
N GLY A 222 9.67 16.37 17.04
CA GLY A 222 8.86 15.66 18.04
C GLY A 222 8.52 14.22 17.70
N TRP A 223 9.16 13.62 16.70
CA TRP A 223 8.93 12.22 16.35
C TRP A 223 9.52 11.28 17.40
N ILE A 224 8.80 10.18 17.69
CA ILE A 224 9.29 9.07 18.51
C ILE A 224 10.09 8.07 17.67
N ASN A 225 10.98 7.31 18.31
CA ASN A 225 11.92 6.42 17.62
C ASN A 225 11.20 5.39 16.72
N THR A 226 10.11 4.78 17.18
CA THR A 226 9.35 3.79 16.38
C THR A 226 8.79 4.40 15.08
N ASP A 227 8.24 5.61 15.15
CA ASP A 227 7.73 6.29 13.95
C ASP A 227 8.87 6.68 12.99
N ILE A 228 10.03 7.05 13.54
CA ILE A 228 11.24 7.33 12.74
C ILE A 228 11.73 6.05 12.05
N CYS A 229 11.75 4.91 12.73
CA CYS A 229 12.09 3.62 12.13
C CYS A 229 11.17 3.32 10.95
N ASN A 230 9.86 3.36 11.19
CA ASN A 230 8.85 3.09 10.17
C ASN A 230 9.01 4.01 8.96
N PHE A 231 9.25 5.30 9.20
CA PHE A 231 9.48 6.28 8.13
C PHE A 231 10.72 5.95 7.29
N LEU A 232 11.86 5.65 7.94
CA LEU A 232 13.11 5.36 7.24
C LEU A 232 13.04 4.05 6.46
N ILE A 233 12.41 3.01 7.03
CA ILE A 233 12.19 1.72 6.37
C ILE A 233 11.32 1.92 5.12
N GLN A 234 10.20 2.66 5.23
CA GLN A 234 9.35 2.93 4.07
C GLN A 234 10.10 3.70 2.97
N LEU A 235 10.91 4.69 3.35
CA LEU A 235 11.72 5.45 2.40
C LEU A 235 12.76 4.57 1.69
N GLU A 236 13.40 3.64 2.42
CA GLU A 236 14.37 2.69 1.87
C GLU A 236 13.72 1.69 0.92
N ASN A 237 12.59 1.11 1.31
CA ASN A 237 11.86 0.15 0.47
C ASN A 237 11.49 0.78 -0.88
N LYS A 238 11.00 2.03 -0.86
CA LYS A 238 10.69 2.78 -2.09
C LYS A 238 11.91 3.03 -2.98
N ARG A 239 13.09 3.25 -2.37
CA ARG A 239 14.36 3.42 -3.10
C ARG A 239 14.90 2.11 -3.67
N GLU A 240 14.81 1.01 -2.91
CA GLU A 240 15.19 -0.32 -3.40
C GLU A 240 14.35 -0.72 -4.61
N HIS A 241 13.04 -0.49 -4.57
CA HIS A 241 12.16 -0.76 -5.71
C HIS A 241 12.58 0.04 -6.96
N THR A 242 12.83 1.34 -6.81
CA THR A 242 13.30 2.19 -7.93
C THR A 242 14.64 1.70 -8.47
N ARG A 243 15.57 1.25 -7.61
CA ARG A 243 16.85 0.67 -8.04
C ARG A 243 16.67 -0.64 -8.82
N ALA A 244 15.81 -1.53 -8.33
CA ALA A 244 15.51 -2.77 -9.02
C ALA A 244 14.97 -2.50 -10.44
N GLU A 245 14.08 -1.51 -10.58
CA GLU A 245 13.55 -1.12 -11.89
C GLU A 245 14.65 -0.59 -12.84
N LEU A 246 15.57 0.26 -12.35
CA LEU A 246 16.70 0.72 -13.16
C LEU A 246 17.61 -0.45 -13.60
N ARG A 247 17.85 -1.44 -12.73
CA ARG A 247 18.62 -2.65 -13.07
C ARG A 247 17.93 -3.45 -14.16
N MET A 248 16.61 -3.63 -14.06
CA MET A 248 15.82 -4.31 -15.09
C MET A 248 15.87 -3.57 -16.44
N LYS A 249 15.94 -2.24 -16.42
CA LYS A 249 16.15 -1.39 -17.61
C LYS A 249 17.61 -1.42 -18.14
N GLY A 250 18.48 -2.23 -17.52
CA GLY A 250 19.87 -2.43 -17.94
C GLY A 250 20.84 -1.33 -17.50
N GLN A 251 20.46 -0.53 -16.51
CA GLN A 251 21.31 0.56 -16.02
C GLN A 251 22.45 0.05 -15.13
N SER A 252 23.62 0.71 -15.23
CA SER A 252 24.79 0.31 -14.45
C SER A 252 24.67 0.74 -12.98
N GLU A 253 25.22 -0.04 -12.05
CA GLU A 253 25.26 0.33 -10.62
C GLU A 253 25.93 1.68 -10.38
N THR A 254 26.92 2.05 -11.21
CA THR A 254 27.58 3.36 -11.12
C THR A 254 26.63 4.51 -11.47
N ASP A 255 25.75 4.33 -12.44
CA ASP A 255 24.79 5.37 -12.82
C ASP A 255 23.60 5.41 -11.87
N ILE A 256 23.16 4.25 -11.36
CA ILE A 256 22.17 4.17 -10.28
C ILE A 256 22.69 4.95 -9.05
N GLN A 257 23.93 4.72 -8.62
CA GLN A 257 24.49 5.41 -7.45
C GLN A 257 24.55 6.93 -7.64
N LYS A 258 24.90 7.42 -8.84
CA LYS A 258 24.89 8.87 -9.12
C LYS A 258 23.50 9.46 -8.98
N LEU A 259 22.47 8.77 -9.47
CA LEU A 259 21.08 9.22 -9.36
C LEU A 259 20.60 9.20 -7.91
N GLU A 260 21.02 8.20 -7.11
CA GLU A 260 20.74 8.19 -5.68
C GLU A 260 21.36 9.37 -4.95
N ASP A 261 22.62 9.70 -5.26
CA ASP A 261 23.33 10.78 -4.59
C ASP A 261 22.65 12.12 -4.87
N ILE A 262 22.10 12.32 -6.08
CA ILE A 262 21.22 13.45 -6.39
C ILE A 262 19.98 13.43 -5.50
N CYS A 263 19.28 12.29 -5.42
CA CYS A 263 18.07 12.15 -4.61
C CYS A 263 18.33 12.44 -3.12
N LYS A 264 19.45 11.98 -2.57
CA LYS A 264 19.82 12.19 -1.16
C LYS A 264 20.08 13.65 -0.82
N THR A 265 20.60 14.43 -1.77
CA THR A 265 21.01 15.82 -1.53
C THR A 265 19.82 16.78 -1.44
N ASP A 266 18.75 16.48 -2.17
CA ASP A 266 17.58 17.36 -2.30
C ASP A 266 16.53 17.18 -1.20
N MET A 267 16.60 16.09 -0.42
CA MET A 267 15.61 15.78 0.61
C MET A 267 15.91 16.54 1.90
N THR A 268 15.37 17.76 2.02
CA THR A 268 15.83 18.74 3.01
C THR A 268 14.73 19.47 3.80
N ASP A 269 13.45 19.26 3.49
CA ASP A 269 12.35 19.92 4.19
C ASP A 269 11.37 18.91 4.82
N PHE A 270 11.40 18.84 6.15
CA PHE A 270 10.49 18.02 6.97
C PHE A 270 9.55 18.89 7.80
N SER A 271 9.54 20.21 7.62
CA SER A 271 8.86 21.16 8.52
C SER A 271 7.35 20.92 8.69
N HIS A 272 6.72 20.33 7.67
CA HIS A 272 5.30 19.99 7.64
C HIS A 272 4.98 18.65 8.32
N LEU A 273 5.99 17.92 8.79
CA LEU A 273 5.87 16.67 9.55
C LEU A 273 5.92 16.92 11.07
N LEU A 274 5.63 18.13 11.53
CA LEU A 274 5.66 18.44 12.97
C LEU A 274 4.67 17.56 13.73
N ARG A 275 5.16 16.81 14.72
CA ARG A 275 4.33 16.00 15.62
C ARG A 275 3.95 16.83 16.84
N SER A 276 2.70 17.22 16.92
CA SER A 276 2.12 17.95 18.04
C SER A 276 1.53 17.03 19.10
N GLY A 277 1.26 15.78 18.74
CA GLY A 277 0.54 14.80 19.56
C GLY A 277 -0.96 15.09 19.70
N ALA A 278 -1.46 16.16 19.09
CA ALA A 278 -2.87 16.57 19.20
C ALA A 278 -3.80 15.79 18.26
N ASN A 279 -3.31 15.30 17.12
CA ASN A 279 -4.09 14.54 16.16
C ASN A 279 -3.22 13.54 15.39
N ARG A 280 -3.11 12.31 15.94
CA ARG A 280 -2.27 11.26 15.38
C ARG A 280 -2.64 10.87 13.94
N ALA A 281 -3.93 10.76 13.63
CA ALA A 281 -4.41 10.40 12.29
C ALA A 281 -4.03 11.45 11.24
N LEU A 282 -4.11 12.74 11.58
CA LEU A 282 -3.68 13.81 10.68
C LEU A 282 -2.17 13.76 10.42
N GLU A 283 -1.39 13.50 11.46
CA GLU A 283 0.08 13.43 11.37
C GLU A 283 0.54 12.18 10.58
N GLU A 284 -0.16 11.05 10.70
CA GLU A 284 0.02 9.85 9.86
C GLU A 284 -0.30 10.16 8.40
N TYR A 285 -1.44 10.79 8.11
CA TYR A 285 -1.80 11.21 6.75
C TYR A 285 -0.76 12.16 6.12
N GLN A 286 -0.25 13.13 6.89
CA GLN A 286 0.82 14.04 6.43
C GLN A 286 2.11 13.29 6.08
N THR A 287 2.43 12.24 6.85
CA THR A 287 3.58 11.39 6.63
C THR A 287 3.45 10.62 5.32
N GLU A 288 2.30 10.00 5.08
CA GLU A 288 2.02 9.26 3.85
C GLU A 288 2.08 10.16 2.62
N LEU A 289 1.47 11.34 2.69
CA LEU A 289 1.55 12.34 1.62
C LEU A 289 2.99 12.75 1.32
N TYR A 290 3.81 12.97 2.34
CA TYR A 290 5.21 13.29 2.13
C TYR A 290 5.95 12.15 1.41
N LEU A 291 5.79 10.92 1.89
CA LEU A 291 6.43 9.74 1.29
C LEU A 291 5.94 9.48 -0.14
N LEU A 292 4.70 9.84 -0.47
CA LEU A 292 4.17 9.81 -1.82
C LEU A 292 4.87 10.85 -2.72
N HIS A 293 4.95 12.09 -2.26
CA HIS A 293 5.58 13.18 -3.02
C HIS A 293 7.09 12.95 -3.21
N GLU A 294 7.78 12.48 -2.18
CA GLU A 294 9.20 12.18 -2.25
C GLU A 294 9.49 11.01 -3.19
N ASN A 295 8.65 9.97 -3.20
CA ASN A 295 8.77 8.89 -4.17
C ASN A 295 8.56 9.39 -5.61
N LYS A 296 7.51 10.19 -5.87
CA LYS A 296 7.30 10.80 -7.20
C LYS A 296 8.48 11.67 -7.64
N ARG A 297 9.14 12.37 -6.70
CA ARG A 297 10.35 13.15 -6.99
C ARG A 297 11.52 12.23 -7.35
N GLN A 298 11.75 11.18 -6.57
CA GLN A 298 12.83 10.23 -6.82
C GLN A 298 12.63 9.50 -8.15
N ARG A 299 11.42 9.01 -8.45
CA ARG A 299 11.10 8.38 -9.74
C ARG A 299 11.28 9.33 -10.92
N ARG A 300 10.89 10.60 -10.79
CA ARG A 300 11.21 11.65 -11.79
C ARG A 300 12.70 11.76 -12.08
N ILE A 301 13.54 11.76 -11.05
CA ILE A 301 14.98 11.89 -11.20
C ILE A 301 15.60 10.60 -11.74
N MET A 302 15.16 9.45 -11.22
CA MET A 302 15.80 8.17 -11.44
C MET A 302 15.32 7.50 -12.74
N LEU A 303 14.02 7.53 -13.00
CA LEU A 303 13.36 6.84 -14.12
C LEU A 303 12.87 7.79 -15.21
N ASN A 304 12.94 9.11 -14.99
CA ASN A 304 12.52 10.13 -15.95
C ASN A 304 11.01 10.07 -16.29
N GLU A 305 10.20 9.64 -15.33
CA GLU A 305 8.72 9.58 -15.41
C GLU A 305 8.11 10.96 -15.09
N GLU A 306 6.92 11.29 -15.60
CA GLU A 306 6.23 12.59 -15.32
C GLU A 306 5.39 12.59 -14.05
#